data_AF-A0A2E7RFS9-F1
#
_entry.id   AF-A0A2E7RFS9-F1
#
_cell.length_a   1.000
_cell.length_b   1.000
_cell.length_c   1.000
_cell.angle_alpha   90.00
_cell.angle_beta   90.00
_cell.angle_gamma   90.00
#
_symmetry.space_group_name_H-M   'P 1'
#
loop_
_entity.id
_entity.type
_entity.pdbx_description
1 polymer ?
#
loop_
_entity_poly.entity_id
_entity_poly.type
_entity_poly.pdbx_seq_one_letter_code
_entity_poly.pdbx_strand_id
1 'polypeptide(L)'
;MLHTIRLKALRTHTDLWILFTWVVLTFCTPAISYGNEPKDIFATSVILGVNPLSLYKKSEIDPDNSYNGPIIDAHNHLVHDAFSEFLVLSDKLGIKKIIVMGRPGSYRKWHTSTFANLPPKGPKISVLCSPDFIGYSHDGDLGKAQDELRIVERKLASKECIGIGEVGPIHHNKELNNPTQSGRHQGTIILDLGDWAIDRGIKLAHEYRVPIVFHIEPTFRPYEIDDTDLVKNFYKTKCRDYPAATFVLAHNGMMKPIDLEELFLYCPNLVSDIKMPRSRGEAWKFCTLEIVADRDAILQKRWSDLISKYPKRFMYGPDWKMGVRVRHSNFERRIKFNRKVRLGISALSKETQHLLMYKNAIRIYKLDMNK
;
A
#
# COMPACT_ATOMS: atom_id res chain seq x y z
N MET A 1 13.52 -37.36 1.33
CA MET A 1 14.65 -37.91 2.12
C MET A 1 14.89 -36.96 3.29
N LEU A 2 14.41 -37.33 4.49
CA LEU A 2 14.70 -36.59 5.72
C LEU A 2 16.12 -36.94 6.17
N HIS A 3 17.00 -35.93 6.30
CA HIS A 3 18.29 -36.11 6.96
C HIS A 3 18.12 -35.88 8.46
N THR A 4 18.23 -36.96 9.24
CA THR A 4 18.32 -36.93 10.69
C THR A 4 19.75 -36.59 11.08
N ILE A 5 19.99 -35.40 11.63
CA ILE A 5 21.29 -35.03 12.22
C ILE A 5 21.32 -35.54 13.67
N ARG A 6 22.16 -36.55 13.94
CA ARG A 6 22.49 -36.97 15.32
C ARG A 6 23.55 -36.03 15.89
N LEU A 7 23.24 -35.36 16.99
CA LEU A 7 24.23 -34.63 17.80
C LEU A 7 25.08 -35.62 18.61
N LYS A 8 26.40 -35.51 18.50
CA LYS A 8 27.37 -36.15 19.40
C LYS A 8 27.73 -35.14 20.50
N ALA A 9 27.44 -35.48 21.75
CA ALA A 9 27.94 -34.74 22.91
C ALA A 9 29.40 -35.13 23.16
N LEU A 10 30.30 -34.14 23.20
CA LEU A 10 31.66 -34.30 23.73
C LEU A 10 31.64 -33.86 25.20
N ARG A 11 32.09 -34.76 26.07
CA ARG A 11 32.15 -34.58 27.52
C ARG A 11 33.51 -33.98 27.88
N THR A 12 33.54 -32.76 28.40
CA THR A 12 34.71 -32.20 29.09
C THR A 12 34.36 -31.89 30.54
N HIS A 13 35.35 -32.05 31.43
CA HIS A 13 35.22 -32.25 32.87
C HIS A 13 34.87 -31.01 33.72
N THR A 14 34.08 -30.06 33.20
CA THR A 14 33.61 -28.92 33.99
C THR A 14 32.18 -28.57 33.58
N ASP A 15 31.26 -28.61 34.54
CA ASP A 15 29.83 -28.38 34.36
C ASP A 15 29.53 -26.94 33.89
N LEU A 16 29.42 -26.74 32.58
CA LEU A 16 28.69 -25.62 31.99
C LEU A 16 27.98 -26.10 30.71
N TRP A 17 26.66 -26.28 30.80
CA TRP A 17 25.84 -26.60 29.64
C TRP A 17 25.63 -25.34 28.79
N ILE A 18 26.40 -25.19 27.71
CA ILE A 18 26.11 -24.18 26.67
C ILE A 18 25.25 -24.86 25.59
N LEU A 19 23.94 -24.57 25.60
CA LEU A 19 23.05 -24.90 24.50
C LEU A 19 23.37 -23.99 23.29
N PHE A 20 24.00 -24.52 22.25
CA PHE A 20 24.06 -23.84 20.96
C PHE A 20 22.77 -24.10 20.18
N THR A 21 21.80 -23.18 20.32
CA THR A 21 20.65 -23.12 19.41
C THR A 21 21.08 -22.39 18.14
N TRP A 22 21.21 -23.13 17.03
CA TRP A 22 21.34 -22.50 15.72
C TRP A 22 19.98 -21.91 15.32
N VAL A 23 19.80 -20.61 15.59
CA VAL A 23 18.67 -19.86 15.05
C VAL A 23 19.08 -19.39 13.65
N VAL A 24 18.44 -19.93 12.62
CA VAL A 24 18.49 -19.34 11.27
C VAL A 24 17.75 -18.01 11.34
N LEU A 25 18.51 -16.93 11.51
CA LEU A 25 17.99 -15.56 11.54
C LEU A 25 18.09 -14.97 10.14
N THR A 26 16.95 -14.79 9.48
CA THR A 26 16.85 -13.97 8.28
C THR A 26 16.80 -12.50 8.70
N PHE A 27 17.82 -11.73 8.32
CA PHE A 27 17.90 -10.31 8.62
C PHE A 27 17.03 -9.49 7.66
N CYS A 28 16.51 -8.36 8.15
CA CYS A 28 16.02 -7.26 7.32
C CYS A 28 17.01 -6.11 7.40
N THR A 29 18.23 -6.30 6.95
CA THR A 29 19.15 -5.20 6.70
C THR A 29 18.88 -4.64 5.31
N PRO A 30 18.85 -3.31 5.10
CA PRO A 30 19.01 -2.77 3.76
C PRO A 30 20.41 -3.16 3.28
N ALA A 31 20.50 -3.95 2.21
CA ALA A 31 21.76 -4.13 1.51
C ALA A 31 22.12 -2.78 0.88
N ILE A 32 23.13 -2.11 1.43
CA ILE A 32 23.80 -1.01 0.74
C ILE A 32 24.76 -1.70 -0.23
N SER A 33 24.39 -1.77 -1.50
CA SER A 33 25.32 -2.16 -2.56
C SER A 33 26.25 -0.97 -2.84
N TYR A 34 27.48 -1.05 -2.35
CA TYR A 34 28.61 -0.33 -2.96
C TYR A 34 29.40 -1.35 -3.79
N GLY A 35 29.70 -0.97 -5.02
CA GLY A 35 30.28 -1.83 -6.03
C GLY A 35 31.70 -2.33 -5.73
N ASN A 36 31.94 -3.52 -6.26
CA ASN A 36 33.20 -4.14 -6.70
C ASN A 36 34.37 -4.28 -5.70
N GLU A 37 34.55 -5.54 -5.27
CA GLU A 37 35.75 -6.25 -4.73
C GLU A 37 36.16 -6.07 -3.26
N PRO A 38 36.86 -7.06 -2.64
CA PRO A 38 36.71 -8.51 -2.69
C PRO A 38 36.32 -9.10 -1.32
N LYS A 39 35.87 -10.36 -1.36
CA LYS A 39 35.47 -11.19 -0.21
C LYS A 39 36.64 -11.38 0.76
N ASP A 40 36.49 -10.95 2.01
CA ASP A 40 36.81 -11.72 3.23
C ASP A 40 36.63 -10.85 4.48
N ILE A 41 36.43 -11.52 5.62
CA ILE A 41 36.06 -11.01 6.96
C ILE A 41 34.55 -10.92 7.19
N PHE A 42 33.96 -12.10 7.41
CA PHE A 42 32.72 -12.25 8.17
C PHE A 42 32.95 -11.75 9.61
N ALA A 43 32.57 -10.50 9.87
CA ALA A 43 32.37 -10.01 11.23
C ALA A 43 31.05 -10.57 11.77
N THR A 44 31.15 -11.64 12.54
CA THR A 44 30.06 -12.26 13.31
C THR A 44 29.47 -11.24 14.29
N SER A 45 28.47 -10.49 13.84
CA SER A 45 27.71 -9.55 14.67
C SER A 45 26.42 -10.24 15.12
N VAL A 46 26.41 -10.73 16.36
CA VAL A 46 25.20 -11.16 17.05
C VAL A 46 24.32 -9.93 17.28
N ILE A 47 23.24 -9.77 16.51
CA ILE A 47 22.29 -8.66 16.70
C ILE A 47 20.92 -9.19 17.10
N LEU A 48 20.62 -8.94 18.37
CA LEU A 48 19.37 -9.18 19.10
C LEU A 48 18.17 -8.50 18.42
N GLY A 49 17.39 -9.21 17.61
CA GLY A 49 15.97 -8.90 17.36
C GLY A 49 15.60 -7.43 17.03
N VAL A 50 16.51 -6.66 16.45
CA VAL A 50 16.31 -5.22 16.22
C VAL A 50 15.29 -5.08 15.09
N ASN A 51 14.13 -4.50 15.42
CA ASN A 51 13.13 -4.18 14.43
C ASN A 51 13.79 -3.26 13.39
N PRO A 52 13.86 -3.60 12.09
CA PRO A 52 14.52 -2.77 11.08
C PRO A 52 13.96 -1.35 10.99
N LEU A 53 12.75 -1.14 11.52
CA LEU A 53 12.10 0.17 11.64
C LEU A 53 12.65 1.05 12.77
N SER A 54 13.38 0.47 13.71
CA SER A 54 14.06 1.23 14.79
C SER A 54 15.31 1.97 14.30
N LEU A 55 15.76 1.70 13.07
CA LEU A 55 16.90 2.38 12.46
C LEU A 55 16.55 3.79 11.95
N TYR A 56 15.26 4.09 11.76
CA TYR A 56 14.82 5.40 11.28
C TYR A 56 14.44 6.31 12.45
N LYS A 57 14.93 7.56 12.41
CA LYS A 57 14.53 8.61 13.35
C LYS A 57 13.01 8.83 13.24
N LYS A 58 12.32 8.71 14.37
CA LYS A 58 10.89 9.02 14.48
C LYS A 58 10.69 10.53 14.54
N SER A 59 9.54 10.99 14.08
CA SER A 59 9.12 12.37 14.31
C SER A 59 8.75 12.56 15.78
N GLU A 60 8.96 13.77 16.28
CA GLU A 60 8.49 14.16 17.60
C GLU A 60 6.97 14.32 17.56
N ILE A 61 6.28 13.69 18.52
CA ILE A 61 4.83 13.80 18.65
C ILE A 61 4.48 14.98 19.55
N ASP A 62 3.39 15.66 19.22
CA ASP A 62 2.82 16.75 20.00
C ASP A 62 1.34 16.44 20.29
N PRO A 63 1.01 15.90 21.47
CA PRO A 63 -0.36 15.57 21.83
C PRO A 63 -1.35 16.75 21.70
N ASP A 64 -0.90 17.98 21.96
CA ASP A 64 -1.72 19.19 21.87
C ASP A 64 -1.99 19.60 20.41
N ASN A 65 -1.17 19.09 19.48
CA ASN A 65 -1.33 19.21 18.05
C ASN A 65 -1.92 17.96 17.38
N SER A 66 -2.57 17.07 18.13
CA SER A 66 -3.25 15.89 17.58
C SER A 66 -4.44 16.25 16.68
N TYR A 67 -4.61 15.53 15.57
CA TYR A 67 -5.67 15.82 14.60
C TYR A 67 -7.06 15.43 15.12
N ASN A 68 -7.94 16.41 15.31
CA ASN A 68 -9.34 16.20 15.74
C ASN A 68 -10.37 16.46 14.62
N GLY A 69 -9.92 16.73 13.39
CA GLY A 69 -10.81 17.07 12.28
C GLY A 69 -11.47 15.87 11.58
N PRO A 70 -12.25 16.14 10.51
CA PRO A 70 -12.90 15.11 9.69
C PRO A 70 -11.88 14.28 8.90
N ILE A 71 -12.25 13.05 8.55
CA ILE A 71 -11.41 12.13 7.76
C ILE A 71 -12.11 11.76 6.46
N ILE A 72 -11.35 11.61 5.38
CA ILE A 72 -11.76 10.80 4.22
C ILE A 72 -10.83 9.60 4.13
N ASP A 73 -11.42 8.42 4.03
CA ASP A 73 -10.70 7.19 3.73
C ASP A 73 -10.52 7.10 2.21
N ALA A 74 -9.34 7.46 1.72
CA ALA A 74 -9.04 7.53 0.30
C ALA A 74 -8.71 6.17 -0.34
N HIS A 75 -8.64 5.09 0.45
CA HIS A 75 -8.21 3.78 -0.03
C HIS A 75 -8.80 2.64 0.82
N ASN A 76 -9.90 2.06 0.34
CA ASN A 76 -10.62 0.99 1.04
C ASN A 76 -11.04 -0.16 0.11
N HIS A 77 -10.96 -1.39 0.62
CA HIS A 77 -11.50 -2.58 -0.01
C HIS A 77 -12.62 -3.16 0.85
N LEU A 78 -13.82 -2.65 0.60
CA LEU A 78 -15.05 -3.05 1.27
C LEU A 78 -15.81 -4.03 0.39
N VAL A 79 -16.14 -5.20 0.93
CA VAL A 79 -17.11 -6.11 0.30
C VAL A 79 -18.51 -5.85 0.88
N HIS A 80 -19.53 -6.12 0.06
CA HIS A 80 -20.94 -5.83 0.36
C HIS A 80 -21.40 -6.26 1.77
N ASP A 81 -21.06 -7.47 2.22
CA ASP A 81 -21.59 -8.02 3.48
C ASP A 81 -21.11 -7.31 4.76
N ALA A 82 -19.97 -6.61 4.70
CA ALA A 82 -19.44 -5.86 5.84
C ALA A 82 -19.80 -4.36 5.81
N PHE A 83 -20.68 -3.97 4.88
CA PHE A 83 -20.97 -2.59 4.57
C PHE A 83 -21.61 -1.83 5.74
N SER A 84 -22.71 -2.34 6.29
CA SER A 84 -23.48 -1.69 7.37
C SER A 84 -22.63 -1.49 8.64
N GLU A 85 -21.93 -2.55 9.04
CA GLU A 85 -20.96 -2.53 10.13
C GLU A 85 -19.87 -1.45 9.93
N PHE A 86 -19.32 -1.37 8.72
CA PHE A 86 -18.28 -0.39 8.44
C PHE A 86 -18.81 1.06 8.46
N LEU A 87 -20.06 1.30 8.05
CA LEU A 87 -20.67 2.62 8.16
C LEU A 87 -20.72 3.10 9.61
N VAL A 88 -21.19 2.26 10.53
CA VAL A 88 -21.23 2.58 11.98
C VAL A 88 -19.83 2.87 12.52
N LEU A 89 -18.83 2.07 12.16
CA LEU A 89 -17.44 2.33 12.55
C LEU A 89 -16.96 3.68 12.01
N SER A 90 -17.23 3.95 10.74
CA SER A 90 -16.75 5.15 10.06
C SER A 90 -17.34 6.42 10.67
N ASP A 91 -18.60 6.41 11.14
CA ASP A 91 -19.19 7.53 11.90
C ASP A 91 -18.44 7.76 13.23
N LYS A 92 -18.20 6.70 14.01
CA LYS A 92 -17.45 6.79 15.27
C LYS A 92 -16.02 7.33 15.08
N LEU A 93 -15.44 7.12 13.91
CA LEU A 93 -14.09 7.59 13.56
C LEU A 93 -14.06 9.02 13.00
N GLY A 94 -15.21 9.63 12.73
CA GLY A 94 -15.32 10.92 12.05
C GLY A 94 -14.96 10.85 10.56
N ILE A 95 -15.08 9.67 9.94
CA ILE A 95 -14.89 9.48 8.50
C ILE A 95 -16.15 9.97 7.77
N LYS A 96 -15.98 10.96 6.89
CA LYS A 96 -17.05 11.64 6.15
C LYS A 96 -17.29 11.04 4.76
N LYS A 97 -16.26 10.48 4.13
CA LYS A 97 -16.36 9.77 2.85
C LYS A 97 -15.40 8.59 2.84
N ILE A 98 -15.77 7.54 2.11
CA ILE A 98 -14.95 6.35 1.87
C ILE A 98 -14.86 6.14 0.36
N ILE A 99 -13.63 6.01 -0.13
CA ILE A 99 -13.33 5.65 -1.51
C ILE A 99 -13.09 4.15 -1.57
N VAL A 100 -14.00 3.45 -2.23
CA VAL A 100 -14.01 1.99 -2.30
C VAL A 100 -13.52 1.52 -3.66
N MET A 101 -12.64 0.51 -3.66
CA MET A 101 -12.06 -0.04 -4.88
C MET A 101 -11.78 -1.53 -4.78
N GLY A 102 -11.66 -2.19 -5.93
CA GLY A 102 -11.21 -3.56 -6.04
C GLY A 102 -9.74 -3.71 -5.60
N ARG A 103 -9.29 -4.93 -5.33
CA ARG A 103 -7.89 -5.26 -5.08
C ARG A 103 -7.25 -5.81 -6.35
N PRO A 104 -5.91 -5.68 -6.51
CA PRO A 104 -5.16 -6.48 -7.46
C PRO A 104 -5.49 -7.97 -7.27
N GLY A 105 -5.80 -8.66 -8.36
CA GLY A 105 -6.10 -10.09 -8.36
C GLY A 105 -7.52 -10.50 -7.98
N SER A 106 -8.46 -9.55 -7.79
CA SER A 106 -9.86 -9.89 -7.49
C SER A 106 -10.52 -10.73 -8.60
N TYR A 107 -10.17 -10.50 -9.87
CA TYR A 107 -10.64 -11.25 -11.04
C TYR A 107 -10.51 -12.78 -10.93
N ARG A 108 -9.55 -13.30 -10.14
CA ARG A 108 -9.33 -14.76 -9.97
C ARG A 108 -10.38 -15.45 -9.12
N LYS A 109 -11.06 -14.71 -8.24
CA LYS A 109 -11.98 -15.29 -7.24
C LYS A 109 -13.43 -15.26 -7.66
N TRP A 110 -13.74 -14.40 -8.63
CA TRP A 110 -15.11 -14.11 -9.00
C TRP A 110 -15.19 -14.28 -10.51
N HIS A 111 -15.88 -15.32 -10.96
CA HIS A 111 -16.26 -15.47 -12.38
C HIS A 111 -17.27 -14.42 -12.84
N THR A 112 -17.63 -13.48 -11.96
CA THR A 112 -18.45 -12.29 -12.18
C THR A 112 -17.65 -11.05 -11.79
N SER A 113 -17.83 -9.94 -12.51
CA SER A 113 -17.06 -8.70 -12.32
C SER A 113 -16.95 -8.30 -10.83
N THR A 114 -15.76 -7.91 -10.35
CA THR A 114 -15.53 -7.55 -8.92
C THR A 114 -16.49 -6.46 -8.42
N PHE A 115 -17.04 -5.66 -9.33
CA PHE A 115 -18.09 -4.68 -9.06
C PHE A 115 -19.35 -5.23 -8.41
N ALA A 116 -19.77 -6.45 -8.74
CA ALA A 116 -20.98 -7.04 -8.15
C ALA A 116 -20.88 -7.16 -6.62
N ASN A 117 -19.65 -7.17 -6.10
CA ASN A 117 -19.37 -7.30 -4.67
C ASN A 117 -19.00 -5.97 -4.00
N LEU A 118 -18.91 -4.87 -4.76
CA LEU A 118 -18.68 -3.55 -4.19
C LEU A 118 -20.00 -2.96 -3.66
N PRO A 119 -19.98 -2.25 -2.53
CA PRO A 119 -21.16 -1.56 -2.05
C PRO A 119 -21.62 -0.50 -3.06
N PRO A 120 -22.94 -0.23 -3.14
CA PRO A 120 -23.47 0.80 -4.01
C PRO A 120 -22.92 2.18 -3.63
N LYS A 121 -22.73 3.04 -4.64
CA LYS A 121 -22.42 4.46 -4.44
C LYS A 121 -23.52 5.12 -3.61
N GLY A 122 -23.15 6.05 -2.73
CA GLY A 122 -24.10 6.76 -1.88
C GLY A 122 -23.50 8.02 -1.24
N PRO A 123 -24.22 8.68 -0.32
CA PRO A 123 -23.74 9.91 0.32
C PRO A 123 -22.36 9.75 0.97
N LYS A 124 -22.09 8.60 1.60
CA LYS A 124 -20.82 8.32 2.28
C LYS A 124 -19.79 7.55 1.44
N ILE A 125 -20.21 6.98 0.31
CA ILE A 125 -19.42 6.02 -0.47
C ILE A 125 -19.23 6.54 -1.88
N SER A 126 -18.00 6.54 -2.34
CA SER A 126 -17.70 6.69 -3.76
C SER A 126 -16.86 5.50 -4.21
N VAL A 127 -17.12 5.03 -5.43
CA VAL A 127 -16.52 3.80 -5.95
C VAL A 127 -15.59 4.12 -7.10
N LEU A 128 -14.46 3.42 -7.13
CA LEU A 128 -13.61 3.36 -8.31
C LEU A 128 -14.04 2.18 -9.18
N CYS A 129 -13.78 2.33 -10.47
CA CYS A 129 -14.02 1.29 -11.44
C CYS A 129 -13.01 0.15 -11.26
N SER A 130 -13.51 -1.09 -11.31
CA SER A 130 -12.70 -2.30 -11.17
C SER A 130 -11.57 -2.33 -12.21
N PRO A 131 -10.36 -2.73 -11.82
CA PRO A 131 -9.21 -2.83 -12.69
C PRO A 131 -8.98 -4.27 -13.18
N ASP A 132 -10.02 -5.10 -13.21
CA ASP A 132 -9.90 -6.54 -13.54
C ASP A 132 -9.33 -6.79 -14.96
N PHE A 133 -9.41 -5.80 -15.84
CA PHE A 133 -8.76 -5.82 -17.16
C PHE A 133 -7.25 -6.10 -17.08
N ILE A 134 -6.57 -5.69 -16.01
CA ILE A 134 -5.15 -6.02 -15.77
C ILE A 134 -4.97 -7.52 -15.56
N GLY A 135 -5.85 -8.11 -14.76
CA GLY A 135 -5.83 -9.53 -14.48
C GLY A 135 -6.08 -10.38 -15.71
N TYR A 136 -7.09 -10.01 -16.49
CA TYR A 136 -7.39 -10.70 -17.75
C TYR A 136 -6.28 -10.53 -18.79
N SER A 137 -5.66 -9.34 -18.90
CA SER A 137 -4.50 -9.14 -19.78
C SER A 137 -3.31 -10.02 -19.35
N HIS A 138 -3.01 -10.07 -18.05
CA HIS A 138 -1.97 -10.94 -17.49
C HIS A 138 -2.21 -12.43 -17.76
N ASP A 139 -3.46 -12.89 -17.70
CA ASP A 139 -3.82 -14.27 -18.02
C ASP A 139 -3.91 -14.56 -19.54
N GLY A 140 -3.69 -13.55 -20.39
CA GLY A 140 -3.78 -13.66 -21.86
C GLY A 140 -5.22 -13.65 -22.42
N ASP A 141 -6.23 -13.40 -21.59
CA ASP A 141 -7.64 -13.31 -22.00
C ASP A 141 -7.97 -11.90 -22.50
N LEU A 142 -7.46 -11.59 -23.70
CA LEU A 142 -7.60 -10.27 -24.32
C LEU A 142 -9.07 -9.87 -24.55
N GLY A 143 -9.93 -10.84 -24.86
CA GLY A 143 -11.37 -10.61 -25.03
C GLY A 143 -12.01 -10.09 -23.75
N LYS A 144 -11.81 -10.78 -22.62
CA LYS A 144 -12.34 -10.29 -21.34
C LYS A 144 -11.71 -8.99 -20.89
N ALA A 145 -10.41 -8.77 -21.14
CA ALA A 145 -9.76 -7.50 -20.84
C ALA A 145 -10.42 -6.33 -21.60
N GLN A 146 -10.73 -6.51 -22.89
CA GLN A 146 -11.46 -5.53 -23.69
C GLN A 146 -12.89 -5.31 -23.18
N ASP A 147 -13.60 -6.38 -22.82
CA ASP A 147 -14.96 -6.31 -22.28
C ASP A 147 -15.01 -5.51 -20.97
N GLU A 148 -14.08 -5.76 -20.06
CA GLU A 148 -13.96 -4.99 -18.82
C GLU A 148 -13.64 -3.51 -19.08
N LEU A 149 -12.74 -3.20 -20.02
CA LEU A 149 -12.46 -1.81 -20.38
C LEU A 149 -13.69 -1.09 -20.94
N ARG A 150 -14.54 -1.77 -21.74
CA ARG A 150 -15.83 -1.23 -22.20
C ARG A 150 -16.80 -1.00 -21.04
N ILE A 151 -16.80 -1.87 -20.03
CA ILE A 151 -17.60 -1.67 -18.81
C ILE A 151 -17.10 -0.46 -18.00
N VAL A 152 -15.77 -0.32 -17.85
CA VAL A 152 -15.14 0.83 -17.17
C VAL A 152 -15.52 2.13 -17.87
N GLU A 153 -15.37 2.19 -19.19
CA GLU A 153 -15.73 3.36 -20.00
C GLU A 153 -17.20 3.76 -19.82
N ARG A 154 -18.14 2.80 -19.94
CA ARG A 154 -19.57 3.06 -19.71
C ARG A 154 -19.84 3.64 -18.32
N LYS A 155 -19.21 3.08 -17.28
CA LYS A 155 -19.41 3.52 -15.88
C LYS A 155 -18.77 4.86 -15.55
N LEU A 156 -17.68 5.21 -16.22
CA LEU A 156 -17.12 6.56 -16.15
C LEU A 156 -18.06 7.56 -16.83
N ALA A 157 -18.60 7.22 -18.00
CA ALA A 157 -19.56 8.06 -18.74
C ALA A 157 -20.84 8.33 -17.93
N SER A 158 -21.39 7.30 -17.28
CA SER A 158 -22.58 7.43 -16.42
C SER A 158 -22.28 8.02 -15.04
N LYS A 159 -21.00 8.31 -14.71
CA LYS A 159 -20.54 8.77 -13.40
C LYS A 159 -20.88 7.81 -12.25
N GLU A 160 -21.09 6.53 -12.56
CA GLU A 160 -21.22 5.46 -11.56
C GLU A 160 -19.92 5.29 -10.78
N CYS A 161 -18.77 5.37 -11.48
CA CYS A 161 -17.45 5.46 -10.86
C CYS A 161 -16.94 6.91 -10.83
N ILE A 162 -16.05 7.20 -9.89
CA ILE A 162 -15.35 8.50 -9.79
C ILE A 162 -13.87 8.42 -10.18
N GLY A 163 -13.40 7.27 -10.65
CA GLY A 163 -12.02 6.97 -11.02
C GLY A 163 -11.82 5.49 -11.31
N ILE A 164 -10.58 5.04 -11.50
CA ILE A 164 -10.21 3.66 -11.80
C ILE A 164 -9.24 3.16 -10.71
N GLY A 165 -9.45 1.96 -10.17
CA GLY A 165 -8.52 1.40 -9.18
C GLY A 165 -9.04 0.18 -8.45
N GLU A 166 -8.18 -0.56 -7.75
CA GLU A 166 -6.71 -0.40 -7.65
C GLU A 166 -5.96 -1.15 -8.78
N VAL A 167 -5.39 -0.41 -9.74
CA VAL A 167 -4.68 -0.96 -10.92
C VAL A 167 -3.32 -1.51 -10.48
N GLY A 168 -3.23 -2.85 -10.39
CA GLY A 168 -2.03 -3.53 -9.89
C GLY A 168 -1.31 -4.38 -10.93
N PRO A 169 -0.52 -3.79 -11.85
CA PRO A 169 0.19 -4.54 -12.90
C PRO A 169 1.40 -5.31 -12.36
N ILE A 170 1.94 -4.89 -11.20
CA ILE A 170 3.04 -5.58 -10.52
C ILE A 170 2.64 -5.77 -9.06
N HIS A 171 2.30 -7.00 -8.70
CA HIS A 171 1.93 -7.41 -7.35
C HIS A 171 2.57 -8.77 -7.04
N HIS A 172 3.49 -8.81 -6.09
CA HIS A 172 4.28 -10.01 -5.79
C HIS A 172 3.69 -10.83 -4.64
N ASN A 173 4.09 -12.10 -4.58
CA ASN A 173 3.82 -12.93 -3.40
C ASN A 173 4.75 -12.55 -2.23
N LYS A 174 4.20 -11.82 -1.25
CA LYS A 174 4.91 -11.34 -0.06
C LYS A 174 5.09 -12.39 1.05
N GLU A 175 4.65 -13.63 0.83
CA GLU A 175 4.84 -14.70 1.83
C GLU A 175 6.31 -15.00 2.09
N LEU A 176 7.14 -14.90 1.05
CA LEU A 176 8.58 -15.10 1.15
C LEU A 176 9.25 -14.05 2.07
N ASN A 177 8.60 -12.92 2.35
CA ASN A 177 9.07 -11.90 3.31
C ASN A 177 8.74 -12.24 4.77
N ASN A 178 7.97 -13.30 5.05
CA ASN A 178 7.60 -13.67 6.42
C ASN A 178 7.77 -15.18 6.66
N PRO A 179 8.88 -15.63 7.28
CA PRO A 179 9.16 -17.05 7.54
C PRO A 179 8.14 -17.73 8.48
N THR A 180 7.27 -16.95 9.12
CA THR A 180 6.24 -17.46 10.06
C THR A 180 4.86 -17.65 9.42
N GLN A 181 4.67 -17.30 8.15
CA GLN A 181 3.42 -17.52 7.42
C GLN A 181 3.60 -18.57 6.33
N SER A 182 3.39 -19.83 6.69
CA SER A 182 3.16 -20.91 5.73
C SER A 182 1.66 -20.97 5.35
N GLY A 183 1.35 -21.04 4.05
CA GLY A 183 0.07 -21.57 3.55
C GLY A 183 -1.02 -20.58 3.08
N ARG A 184 -0.71 -19.34 2.65
CA ARG A 184 -1.68 -18.40 2.08
C ARG A 184 -1.13 -17.65 0.87
N HIS A 185 -1.00 -18.36 -0.25
CA HIS A 185 -0.57 -17.78 -1.52
C HIS A 185 -1.34 -16.50 -1.88
N GLN A 186 -0.62 -15.38 -1.93
CA GLN A 186 -1.09 -14.19 -2.64
C GLN A 186 -0.80 -14.40 -4.13
N GLY A 187 -1.82 -14.15 -4.96
CA GLY A 187 -1.64 -14.23 -6.40
C GLY A 187 -0.60 -13.23 -6.88
N THR A 188 0.44 -13.73 -7.55
CA THR A 188 1.40 -12.89 -8.26
C THR A 188 0.77 -12.38 -9.56
N ILE A 189 0.92 -11.09 -9.84
CA ILE A 189 0.62 -10.47 -11.14
C ILE A 189 1.89 -9.74 -11.55
N ILE A 190 2.42 -10.09 -12.71
CA ILE A 190 3.54 -9.39 -13.35
C ILE A 190 3.11 -9.17 -14.79
N LEU A 191 2.77 -7.94 -15.10
CA LEU A 191 2.39 -7.48 -16.43
C LEU A 191 3.39 -6.40 -16.86
N ASP A 192 3.80 -6.45 -18.13
CA ASP A 192 4.66 -5.42 -18.71
C ASP A 192 4.01 -4.03 -18.54
N LEU A 193 4.75 -3.04 -18.07
CA LEU A 193 4.22 -1.69 -17.85
C LEU A 193 3.85 -0.95 -19.15
N GLY A 194 4.30 -1.47 -20.30
CA GLY A 194 3.91 -1.08 -21.65
C GLY A 194 2.67 -1.83 -22.18
N ASP A 195 2.04 -2.70 -21.39
CA ASP A 195 0.85 -3.44 -21.82
C ASP A 195 -0.30 -2.53 -22.25
N TRP A 196 -0.97 -2.90 -23.34
CA TRP A 196 -2.03 -2.11 -23.96
C TRP A 196 -3.21 -1.86 -23.02
N ALA A 197 -3.51 -2.80 -22.10
CA ALA A 197 -4.63 -2.66 -21.18
C ALA A 197 -4.35 -1.60 -20.11
N ILE A 198 -3.09 -1.49 -19.67
CA ILE A 198 -2.64 -0.39 -18.78
C ILE A 198 -2.81 0.95 -19.50
N ASP A 199 -2.30 1.04 -20.72
CA ASP A 199 -2.36 2.28 -21.50
C ASP A 199 -3.80 2.71 -21.80
N ARG A 200 -4.68 1.77 -22.18
CA ARG A 200 -6.10 2.06 -22.39
C ARG A 200 -6.80 2.51 -21.11
N GLY A 201 -6.49 1.91 -19.97
CA GLY A 201 -7.00 2.35 -18.66
C GLY A 201 -6.59 3.79 -18.31
N ILE A 202 -5.32 4.15 -18.55
CA ILE A 202 -4.82 5.52 -18.35
C ILE A 202 -5.49 6.50 -19.32
N LYS A 203 -5.62 6.11 -20.59
CA LYS A 203 -6.30 6.92 -21.61
C LYS A 203 -7.75 7.23 -21.20
N LEU A 204 -8.49 6.25 -20.68
CA LEU A 204 -9.83 6.48 -20.12
C LEU A 204 -9.79 7.46 -18.94
N ALA A 205 -8.87 7.29 -17.99
CA ALA A 205 -8.74 8.23 -16.88
C ALA A 205 -8.45 9.67 -17.34
N HIS A 206 -7.66 9.82 -18.40
CA HIS A 206 -7.37 11.10 -19.05
C HIS A 206 -8.61 11.71 -19.72
N GLU A 207 -9.29 10.95 -20.58
CA GLU A 207 -10.49 11.37 -21.32
C GLU A 207 -11.60 11.84 -20.37
N TYR A 208 -11.84 11.09 -19.29
CA TYR A 208 -12.85 11.40 -18.29
C TYR A 208 -12.35 12.32 -17.17
N ARG A 209 -11.07 12.70 -17.17
CA ARG A 209 -10.42 13.58 -16.18
C ARG A 209 -10.64 13.12 -14.74
N VAL A 210 -10.46 11.83 -14.51
CA VAL A 210 -10.62 11.16 -13.20
C VAL A 210 -9.27 10.62 -12.69
N PRO A 211 -9.14 10.36 -11.39
CA PRO A 211 -7.98 9.67 -10.87
C PRO A 211 -7.90 8.19 -11.29
N ILE A 212 -6.67 7.71 -11.47
CA ILE A 212 -6.32 6.30 -11.59
C ILE A 212 -5.36 5.93 -10.45
N VAL A 213 -5.75 4.94 -9.65
CA VAL A 213 -4.99 4.47 -8.49
C VAL A 213 -4.15 3.28 -8.88
N PHE A 214 -2.83 3.40 -8.74
CA PHE A 214 -1.86 2.37 -9.08
C PHE A 214 -1.25 1.71 -7.84
N HIS A 215 -1.24 0.38 -7.86
CA HIS A 215 -0.48 -0.46 -6.94
C HIS A 215 0.66 -1.10 -7.71
N ILE A 216 1.85 -0.50 -7.64
CA ILE A 216 3.04 -1.05 -8.30
C ILE A 216 4.05 -1.32 -7.20
N GLU A 217 4.50 -2.57 -7.10
CA GLU A 217 5.56 -2.98 -6.18
C GLU A 217 6.91 -2.91 -6.91
N PRO A 218 7.70 -1.82 -6.74
CA PRO A 218 8.97 -1.66 -7.43
C PRO A 218 10.06 -2.60 -6.90
N THR A 219 9.91 -3.11 -5.67
CA THR A 219 10.94 -3.91 -5.01
C THR A 219 10.43 -5.26 -4.54
N PHE A 220 11.26 -6.28 -4.74
CA PHE A 220 11.03 -7.65 -4.32
C PHE A 220 12.28 -8.23 -3.64
N ARG A 221 12.21 -8.48 -2.33
CA ARG A 221 13.39 -8.99 -1.59
C ARG A 221 13.70 -10.47 -1.66
N PRO A 222 12.78 -11.40 -1.97
CA PRO A 222 13.20 -12.80 -2.04
C PRO A 222 14.20 -13.07 -3.18
N TYR A 223 14.29 -12.18 -4.19
CA TYR A 223 15.23 -12.26 -5.33
C TYR A 223 15.96 -10.93 -5.65
N GLU A 224 16.00 -9.96 -4.72
CA GLU A 224 16.72 -8.68 -4.90
C GLU A 224 16.41 -7.89 -6.19
N ILE A 225 15.17 -7.90 -6.65
CA ILE A 225 14.75 -7.10 -7.81
C ILE A 225 14.33 -5.72 -7.29
N ASP A 226 15.09 -4.69 -7.62
CA ASP A 226 14.74 -3.26 -7.42
C ASP A 226 14.56 -2.59 -8.78
N ASP A 227 13.31 -2.49 -9.20
CA ASP A 227 12.88 -1.87 -10.46
C ASP A 227 12.35 -0.45 -10.22
N THR A 228 12.80 0.22 -9.16
CA THR A 228 12.34 1.57 -8.82
C THR A 228 12.51 2.55 -10.00
N ASP A 229 13.62 2.49 -10.74
CA ASP A 229 13.84 3.34 -11.91
C ASP A 229 12.92 3.00 -13.08
N LEU A 230 12.62 1.72 -13.31
CA LEU A 230 11.64 1.30 -14.31
C LEU A 230 10.26 1.89 -13.98
N VAL A 231 9.82 1.78 -12.73
CA VAL A 231 8.53 2.31 -12.28
C VAL A 231 8.50 3.84 -12.34
N LYS A 232 9.61 4.52 -11.97
CA LYS A 232 9.72 5.98 -12.10
C LYS A 232 9.62 6.41 -13.57
N ASN A 233 10.31 5.73 -14.48
CA ASN A 233 10.26 6.02 -15.91
C ASN A 233 8.87 5.78 -16.51
N PHE A 234 8.16 4.75 -16.05
CA PHE A 234 6.76 4.55 -16.36
C PHE A 234 5.92 5.77 -15.96
N TYR A 235 5.99 6.22 -14.70
CA TYR A 235 5.22 7.37 -14.23
C TYR A 235 5.58 8.65 -14.97
N LYS A 236 6.88 8.94 -15.18
CA LYS A 236 7.34 10.12 -15.93
C LYS A 236 6.79 10.14 -17.36
N THR A 237 6.82 9.00 -18.04
CA THR A 237 6.30 8.87 -19.40
C THR A 237 4.78 9.09 -19.40
N LYS A 238 4.05 8.33 -18.58
CA LYS A 238 2.58 8.37 -18.59
C LYS A 238 2.01 9.70 -18.06
N CYS A 239 2.65 10.35 -17.10
CA CYS A 239 2.18 11.63 -16.58
C CYS A 239 2.32 12.77 -17.61
N ARG A 240 3.39 12.72 -18.43
CA ARG A 240 3.61 13.63 -19.56
C ARG A 240 2.59 13.38 -20.67
N ASP A 241 2.38 12.12 -21.04
CA ASP A 241 1.52 11.76 -22.17
C ASP A 241 0.03 11.93 -21.84
N TYR A 242 -0.34 11.82 -20.56
CA TYR A 242 -1.72 11.90 -20.07
C TYR A 242 -1.93 12.96 -18.98
N PRO A 243 -1.70 14.26 -19.28
CA PRO A 243 -1.67 15.31 -18.25
C PRO A 243 -3.02 15.57 -17.54
N ALA A 244 -4.15 15.20 -18.16
CA ALA A 244 -5.48 15.36 -17.57
C ALA A 244 -5.89 14.22 -16.61
N ALA A 245 -5.18 13.08 -16.63
CA ALA A 245 -5.37 12.03 -15.64
C ALA A 245 -4.67 12.43 -14.33
N THR A 246 -5.25 12.09 -13.18
CA THR A 246 -4.54 12.20 -11.90
C THR A 246 -4.00 10.83 -11.51
N PHE A 247 -2.68 10.71 -11.38
CA PHE A 247 -2.05 9.46 -10.97
C PHE A 247 -1.97 9.40 -9.46
N VAL A 248 -2.62 8.42 -8.84
CA VAL A 248 -2.57 8.18 -7.40
C VAL A 248 -1.69 6.97 -7.14
N LEU A 249 -0.56 7.16 -6.48
CA LEU A 249 0.33 6.09 -6.07
C LEU A 249 -0.19 5.52 -4.75
N ALA A 250 -0.68 4.28 -4.78
CA ALA A 250 -1.12 3.58 -3.59
C ALA A 250 0.06 3.36 -2.66
N HIS A 251 -0.15 3.64 -1.37
CA HIS A 251 0.81 3.36 -0.30
C HIS A 251 2.19 3.92 -0.63
N ASN A 252 2.28 5.24 -0.85
CA ASN A 252 3.52 5.94 -1.17
C ASN A 252 4.28 5.40 -2.40
N GLY A 253 3.57 4.71 -3.30
CA GLY A 253 4.16 4.00 -4.45
C GLY A 253 5.15 2.93 -4.03
N MET A 254 5.22 2.61 -2.73
CA MET A 254 6.19 1.70 -2.13
C MET A 254 7.66 2.08 -2.40
N MET A 255 7.89 3.38 -2.63
CA MET A 255 9.20 3.99 -2.90
C MET A 255 9.73 4.78 -1.70
N LYS A 256 11.02 5.09 -1.71
CA LYS A 256 11.65 5.97 -0.72
C LYS A 256 11.17 7.42 -0.93
N PRO A 257 11.23 8.27 0.10
CA PRO A 257 10.88 9.69 -0.02
C PRO A 257 11.60 10.41 -1.16
N ILE A 258 12.88 10.12 -1.40
CA ILE A 258 13.68 10.79 -2.45
C ILE A 258 13.17 10.45 -3.85
N ASP A 259 12.80 9.20 -4.09
CA ASP A 259 12.26 8.73 -5.37
C ASP A 259 10.86 9.29 -5.63
N LEU A 260 10.03 9.33 -4.60
CA LEU A 260 8.70 9.92 -4.69
C LEU A 260 8.76 11.45 -4.87
N GLU A 261 9.71 12.13 -4.23
CA GLU A 261 9.96 13.55 -4.41
C GLU A 261 10.33 13.87 -5.86
N GLU A 262 11.24 13.09 -6.46
CA GLU A 262 11.62 13.25 -7.86
C GLU A 262 10.39 13.16 -8.79
N LEU A 263 9.48 12.21 -8.52
CA LEU A 263 8.23 12.10 -9.26
C LEU A 263 7.29 13.30 -9.04
N PHE A 264 7.20 13.83 -7.82
CA PHE A 264 6.38 15.03 -7.57
C PHE A 264 6.91 16.28 -8.28
N LEU A 265 8.24 16.40 -8.41
CA LEU A 265 8.88 17.48 -9.14
C LEU A 265 8.62 17.37 -10.65
N TYR A 266 8.65 16.15 -11.20
CA TYR A 266 8.47 15.91 -12.63
C TYR A 266 6.99 15.86 -13.07
N CYS A 267 6.09 15.29 -12.26
CA CYS A 267 4.70 15.02 -12.63
C CYS A 267 3.71 15.86 -11.79
N PRO A 268 3.22 17.01 -12.30
CA PRO A 268 2.29 17.87 -11.56
C PRO A 268 0.93 17.25 -11.25
N ASN A 269 0.52 16.21 -11.97
CA ASN A 269 -0.72 15.46 -11.81
C ASN A 269 -0.55 14.15 -11.02
N LEU A 270 0.60 13.96 -10.36
CA LEU A 270 0.88 12.81 -9.52
C LEU A 270 0.68 13.16 -8.03
N VAL A 271 0.05 12.25 -7.30
CA VAL A 271 -0.24 12.31 -5.87
C VAL A 271 -0.11 10.91 -5.26
N SER A 272 -0.20 10.79 -3.95
CA SER A 272 -0.09 9.50 -3.28
C SER A 272 -1.03 9.38 -2.08
N ASP A 273 -1.55 8.18 -1.84
CA ASP A 273 -2.11 7.84 -0.53
C ASP A 273 -1.03 7.20 0.37
N ILE A 274 -1.16 7.39 1.68
CA ILE A 274 -0.27 6.78 2.66
C ILE A 274 -1.00 5.73 3.48
N LYS A 275 -0.29 4.62 3.70
CA LYS A 275 -0.72 3.52 4.55
C LYS A 275 0.21 3.36 5.74
N MET A 276 -0.36 3.34 6.93
CA MET A 276 0.37 3.08 8.16
C MET A 276 0.18 1.62 8.60
N PRO A 277 1.24 0.90 9.01
CA PRO A 277 1.14 -0.50 9.40
C PRO A 277 0.38 -0.67 10.72
N ARG A 278 -0.55 -1.63 10.77
CA ARG A 278 -1.46 -1.86 11.91
C ARG A 278 -1.05 -3.03 12.80
N SER A 279 -0.02 -3.76 12.39
CA SER A 279 0.42 -4.98 13.05
C SER A 279 1.89 -5.25 12.76
N ARG A 280 2.51 -6.10 13.60
CA ARG A 280 3.85 -6.62 13.35
C ARG A 280 3.91 -7.32 11.98
N GLY A 281 2.93 -8.16 11.67
CA GLY A 281 2.89 -8.87 10.39
C GLY A 281 2.80 -7.95 9.17
N GLU A 282 2.08 -6.83 9.25
CA GLU A 282 2.08 -5.83 8.18
C GLU A 282 3.41 -5.10 8.08
N ALA A 283 3.99 -4.68 9.20
CA ALA A 283 5.32 -4.09 9.22
C ALA A 283 6.38 -5.01 8.57
N TRP A 284 6.31 -6.33 8.79
CA TRP A 284 7.19 -7.30 8.13
C TRP A 284 6.91 -7.43 6.64
N LYS A 285 5.64 -7.56 6.23
CA LYS A 285 5.28 -7.70 4.81
C LYS A 285 5.69 -6.51 3.96
N PHE A 286 5.69 -5.32 4.57
CA PHE A 286 6.03 -4.06 3.91
C PHE A 286 7.43 -3.55 4.31
N CYS A 287 8.23 -4.32 5.04
CA CYS A 287 9.58 -3.87 5.43
C CYS A 287 10.50 -3.62 4.23
N THR A 288 10.11 -4.13 3.07
CA THR A 288 10.77 -3.99 1.77
C THR A 288 10.15 -2.89 0.92
N LEU A 289 8.95 -2.43 1.28
CA LEU A 289 8.06 -1.55 0.51
C LEU A 289 7.91 -0.17 1.18
N GLU A 290 9.02 0.34 1.72
CA GLU A 290 9.18 1.72 2.23
C GLU A 290 8.01 2.25 3.07
N ILE A 291 7.87 1.75 4.30
CA ILE A 291 6.79 2.20 5.19
C ILE A 291 6.95 3.65 5.66
N VAL A 292 5.81 4.34 5.83
CA VAL A 292 5.77 5.76 6.25
C VAL A 292 5.86 5.98 7.76
N ALA A 293 5.40 5.00 8.53
CA ALA A 293 5.24 5.09 9.98
C ALA A 293 5.58 3.77 10.66
N ASP A 294 5.86 3.83 11.95
CA ASP A 294 6.00 2.63 12.77
C ASP A 294 4.65 2.00 13.15
N ARG A 295 4.69 0.97 14.00
CA ARG A 295 3.49 0.24 14.47
C ARG A 295 2.60 1.05 15.41
N ASP A 296 3.12 2.15 15.95
CA ASP A 296 2.37 3.10 16.75
C ASP A 296 1.84 4.26 15.91
N ALA A 297 1.93 4.13 14.57
CA ALA A 297 1.52 5.11 13.59
C ALA A 297 2.33 6.41 13.66
N ILE A 298 3.47 6.43 14.35
CA ILE A 298 4.36 7.59 14.41
C ILE A 298 5.15 7.66 13.10
N LEU A 299 5.04 8.80 12.40
CA LEU A 299 5.76 9.03 11.15
C LEU A 299 7.27 8.98 11.35
N GLN A 300 7.98 8.35 10.43
CA GLN A 300 9.43 8.54 10.34
C GLN A 300 9.73 9.98 9.91
N LYS A 301 10.82 10.57 10.42
CA LYS A 301 11.13 11.98 10.16
C LYS A 301 11.25 12.31 8.66
N ARG A 302 11.90 11.44 7.88
CA ARG A 302 12.02 11.61 6.42
C ARG A 302 10.66 11.72 5.70
N TRP A 303 9.64 11.05 6.22
CA TRP A 303 8.29 11.08 5.66
C TRP A 303 7.51 12.30 6.13
N SER A 304 7.62 12.69 7.40
CA SER A 304 6.98 13.93 7.87
C SER A 304 7.59 15.17 7.20
N ASP A 305 8.91 15.18 6.97
CA ASP A 305 9.59 16.24 6.21
C ASP A 305 9.04 16.33 4.77
N LEU A 306 8.94 15.20 4.06
CA LEU A 306 8.41 15.16 2.69
C LEU A 306 6.93 15.58 2.62
N ILE A 307 6.10 15.08 3.54
CA ILE A 307 4.67 15.45 3.63
C ILE A 307 4.53 16.94 3.93
N SER A 308 5.37 17.51 4.79
CA SER A 308 5.36 18.93 5.10
C SER A 308 5.83 19.79 3.92
N LYS A 309 6.78 19.30 3.12
CA LYS A 309 7.27 19.97 1.90
C LYS A 309 6.23 19.96 0.78
N TYR A 310 5.48 18.86 0.62
CA TYR A 310 4.46 18.70 -0.42
C TYR A 310 3.09 18.32 0.15
N PRO A 311 2.47 19.16 1.00
CA PRO A 311 1.29 18.77 1.78
C PRO A 311 0.07 18.52 0.90
N LYS A 312 0.03 19.10 -0.30
CA LYS A 312 -1.01 18.89 -1.30
C LYS A 312 -0.83 17.60 -2.12
N ARG A 313 0.20 16.79 -1.87
CA ARG A 313 0.49 15.56 -2.65
C ARG A 313 0.07 14.28 -1.96
N PHE A 314 -0.38 14.34 -0.69
CA PHE A 314 -0.67 13.16 0.11
C PHE A 314 -2.13 13.05 0.54
N MET A 315 -2.64 11.83 0.66
CA MET A 315 -3.95 11.51 1.22
C MET A 315 -3.86 10.36 2.22
N TYR A 316 -4.77 10.30 3.18
CA TYR A 316 -4.88 9.16 4.09
C TYR A 316 -5.58 7.97 3.42
N GLY A 317 -4.86 6.87 3.21
CA GLY A 317 -5.32 5.64 2.56
C GLY A 317 -4.98 4.40 3.38
N PRO A 318 -5.79 4.03 4.37
CA PRO A 318 -5.44 2.97 5.32
C PRO A 318 -5.43 1.54 4.76
N ASP A 319 -5.87 1.29 3.53
CA ASP A 319 -5.97 -0.06 2.93
C ASP A 319 -6.74 -1.02 3.85
N TRP A 320 -7.94 -0.61 4.25
CA TRP A 320 -8.81 -1.47 5.04
C TRP A 320 -9.43 -2.55 4.15
N LYS A 321 -9.30 -3.81 4.58
CA LYS A 321 -9.91 -4.98 3.92
C LYS A 321 -11.08 -5.46 4.78
N MET A 322 -12.25 -4.88 4.57
CA MET A 322 -13.46 -5.21 5.33
C MET A 322 -14.21 -6.38 4.68
N GLY A 323 -14.79 -7.27 5.50
CA GLY A 323 -15.60 -8.43 5.07
C GLY A 323 -14.87 -9.55 4.32
N VAL A 324 -13.58 -9.43 4.03
CA VAL A 324 -12.77 -10.50 3.41
C VAL A 324 -12.52 -11.68 4.37
N ARG A 325 -12.74 -11.50 5.69
CA ARG A 325 -12.69 -12.57 6.71
C ARG A 325 -13.63 -12.25 7.87
N VAL A 326 -14.49 -13.20 8.21
CA VAL A 326 -15.46 -13.17 9.34
C VAL A 326 -14.80 -12.87 10.71
N ARG A 327 -13.46 -13.05 10.85
CA ARG A 327 -12.74 -12.93 12.13
C ARG A 327 -11.99 -11.60 12.38
N HIS A 328 -12.17 -10.55 11.58
CA HIS A 328 -11.37 -9.31 11.69
C HIS A 328 -12.14 -7.97 11.81
N SER A 329 -13.41 -8.01 12.22
CA SER A 329 -14.15 -6.82 12.67
C SER A 329 -13.91 -6.53 14.15
N ASN A 330 -12.64 -6.50 14.61
CA ASN A 330 -12.37 -5.91 15.92
C ASN A 330 -12.44 -4.38 15.78
N PHE A 331 -13.67 -3.84 15.86
CA PHE A 331 -13.99 -2.42 15.82
C PHE A 331 -13.08 -1.62 16.74
N GLU A 332 -12.92 -2.07 17.97
CA GLU A 332 -12.07 -1.42 18.98
C GLU A 332 -10.62 -1.29 18.53
N ARG A 333 -10.07 -2.32 17.89
CA ARG A 333 -8.72 -2.25 17.33
C ARG A 333 -8.59 -1.18 16.25
N ARG A 334 -9.64 -0.97 15.44
CA ARG A 334 -9.65 0.05 14.38
C ARG A 334 -9.82 1.46 14.94
N ILE A 335 -10.67 1.60 15.97
CA ILE A 335 -10.81 2.84 16.73
C ILE A 335 -9.47 3.22 17.37
N LYS A 336 -8.85 2.27 18.09
CA LYS A 336 -7.54 2.47 18.71
C LYS A 336 -6.47 2.82 17.68
N PHE A 337 -6.45 2.15 16.53
CA PHE A 337 -5.49 2.46 15.47
C PHE A 337 -5.70 3.87 14.90
N ASN A 338 -6.93 4.28 14.62
CA ASN A 338 -7.17 5.64 14.11
C ASN A 338 -6.82 6.73 15.14
N ARG A 339 -7.02 6.47 16.45
CA ARG A 339 -6.52 7.37 17.51
C ARG A 339 -5.00 7.51 17.45
N LYS A 340 -4.28 6.40 17.24
CA LYS A 340 -2.82 6.42 17.04
C LYS A 340 -2.43 7.20 15.79
N VAL A 341 -3.14 7.04 14.67
CA VAL A 341 -2.88 7.81 13.45
C VAL A 341 -3.03 9.31 13.70
N ARG A 342 -4.12 9.73 14.36
CA ARG A 342 -4.37 11.14 14.70
C ARG A 342 -3.24 11.75 15.55
N LEU A 343 -2.73 10.99 16.52
CA LEU A 343 -1.56 11.38 17.30
C LEU A 343 -0.26 11.33 16.48
N GLY A 344 -0.08 10.30 15.66
CA GLY A 344 1.15 10.07 14.90
C GLY A 344 1.42 11.11 13.81
N ILE A 345 0.37 11.77 13.32
CA ILE A 345 0.48 12.91 12.39
C ILE A 345 0.60 14.27 13.11
N SER A 346 0.60 14.30 14.45
CA SER A 346 0.78 15.55 15.21
C SER A 346 2.13 16.24 14.97
N ALA A 347 3.12 15.51 14.44
CA ALA A 347 4.38 16.07 13.98
C ALA A 347 4.23 17.05 12.79
N LEU A 348 3.08 17.03 12.10
CA LEU A 348 2.79 17.90 10.96
C LEU A 348 2.04 19.16 11.44
N SER A 349 2.13 20.26 10.71
CA SER A 349 1.30 21.45 10.98
C SER A 349 -0.20 21.12 10.88
N LYS A 350 -1.06 21.86 11.61
CA LYS A 350 -2.53 21.67 11.56
C LYS A 350 -3.09 21.73 10.13
N GLU A 351 -2.55 22.63 9.31
CA GLU A 351 -2.92 22.75 7.90
C GLU A 351 -2.56 21.47 7.11
N THR A 352 -1.33 20.97 7.26
CA THR A 352 -0.87 19.76 6.59
C THR A 352 -1.66 18.53 7.04
N GLN A 353 -1.98 18.41 8.33
CA GLN A 353 -2.85 17.36 8.84
C GLN A 353 -4.24 17.42 8.18
N HIS A 354 -4.83 18.60 8.07
CA HIS A 354 -6.15 18.78 7.45
C HIS A 354 -6.15 18.49 5.95
N LEU A 355 -5.07 18.85 5.24
CA LEU A 355 -4.86 18.48 3.85
C LEU A 355 -4.77 16.96 3.67
N LEU A 356 -3.89 16.32 4.43
CA LEU A 356 -3.64 14.88 4.40
C LEU A 356 -4.90 14.06 4.71
N MET A 357 -5.60 14.41 5.80
CA MET A 357 -6.72 13.61 6.30
C MET A 357 -8.04 13.91 5.60
N TYR A 358 -8.18 15.05 4.92
CA TYR A 358 -9.48 15.50 4.44
C TYR A 358 -9.44 16.22 3.08
N LYS A 359 -8.86 17.42 3.02
CA LYS A 359 -9.07 18.33 1.87
C LYS A 359 -8.48 17.82 0.56
N ASN A 360 -7.36 17.10 0.59
CA ASN A 360 -6.76 16.58 -0.63
C ASN A 360 -7.65 15.55 -1.31
N ALA A 361 -8.27 14.64 -0.55
CA ALA A 361 -9.18 13.64 -1.10
C ALA A 361 -10.40 14.28 -1.78
N ILE A 362 -10.97 15.34 -1.20
CA ILE A 362 -12.07 16.10 -1.83
C ILE A 362 -11.65 16.63 -3.19
N ARG A 363 -10.49 17.29 -3.26
CA ARG A 363 -9.98 17.89 -4.50
C ARG A 363 -9.65 16.84 -5.54
N ILE A 364 -8.92 15.78 -5.16
CA ILE A 364 -8.40 14.76 -6.08
C ILE A 364 -9.54 13.91 -6.66
N TYR A 365 -10.48 13.49 -5.83
CA TYR A 365 -11.63 12.69 -6.25
C TYR A 365 -12.86 13.53 -6.65
N LYS A 366 -12.74 14.86 -6.64
CA LYS A 366 -13.82 15.82 -6.95
C LYS A 366 -15.11 15.51 -6.19
N LEU A 367 -14.98 15.26 -4.89
CA LEU A 367 -16.07 14.80 -4.05
C LEU A 367 -17.08 15.91 -3.79
N ASP A 368 -18.35 15.60 -4.02
CA ASP A 368 -19.47 16.40 -3.52
C ASP A 368 -19.70 16.06 -2.05
N MET A 369 -19.51 17.07 -1.20
CA MET A 369 -19.63 16.97 0.26
C MET A 369 -20.92 17.63 0.78
N ASN A 370 -21.78 18.14 -0.11
CA ASN A 370 -23.04 18.81 0.25
C ASN A 370 -24.27 17.89 0.12
N LYS A 371 -24.05 16.60 -0.20
CA LYS A 371 -25.06 15.53 -0.30
C LYS A 371 -24.73 14.46 0.73
#